data_AF-A0A956K208-F1
#
_entry.id   AF-A0A956K208-F1
#
_cell.length_a   1.000
_cell.length_b   1.000
_cell.length_c   1.000
_cell.angle_alpha   90.00
_cell.angle_beta   90.00
_cell.angle_gamma   90.00
#
_symmetry.space_group_name_H-M   'P 1'
#
loop_
_entity.id
_entity.type
_entity.pdbx_description
1 polymer ?
#
loop_
_entity_poly.entity_id
_entity_poly.type
_entity_poly.pdbx_seq_one_letter_code
_entity_poly.pdbx_strand_id
1 'polypeptide(L)'
;GDPVDAAPGPDAATAIDAATAIDAAASDLGPVDCRTDVDCPGQSSCTRTAPGGVCNGCGGDQDCPTGTSCNTNFGACVRDCGSDADCSDGKRCITQTGVCAIRTCSTASPCPDPYVCSSPSGGLCQRPACDGQGGCPSPMTCSAGVCVEP
;
A
#
# COMPACT_ATOMS: atom_id res chain seq x y z
N GLY A 1 26.69 59.66 -24.01
CA GLY A 1 25.77 59.95 -22.89
C GLY A 1 25.14 58.64 -22.54
N ASP A 2 25.54 58.09 -21.40
CA ASP A 2 25.04 56.87 -20.75
C ASP A 2 23.57 57.01 -20.29
N PRO A 3 22.93 55.89 -19.86
CA PRO A 3 21.48 55.63 -19.91
C PRO A 3 20.74 55.82 -18.57
N VAL A 4 19.40 55.95 -18.62
CA VAL A 4 18.43 55.70 -17.51
C VAL A 4 17.08 55.33 -18.15
N ASP A 5 16.54 54.11 -18.00
CA ASP A 5 15.83 53.48 -16.86
C ASP A 5 14.30 53.50 -17.06
N ALA A 6 13.69 52.31 -17.14
CA ALA A 6 12.45 51.92 -16.43
C ALA A 6 11.83 50.67 -17.09
N ALA A 7 12.06 49.52 -16.47
CA ALA A 7 11.28 48.31 -16.70
C ALA A 7 9.98 48.36 -15.88
N PRO A 8 8.90 47.73 -16.38
CA PRO A 8 8.02 46.99 -15.49
C PRO A 8 7.86 45.53 -15.93
N GLY A 9 8.17 44.64 -14.97
CA GLY A 9 7.56 43.33 -14.69
C GLY A 9 7.28 42.36 -15.84
N PRO A 10 7.91 41.17 -15.87
CA PRO A 10 7.23 40.03 -16.46
C PRO A 10 6.03 39.67 -15.57
N ASP A 11 4.82 39.89 -16.07
CA ASP A 11 3.63 39.14 -15.68
C ASP A 11 3.89 37.65 -15.98
N ALA A 12 4.52 36.98 -15.03
CA ALA A 12 4.72 35.55 -15.03
C ALA A 12 4.48 35.01 -13.61
N ALA A 13 3.32 35.35 -13.05
CA ALA A 13 2.73 34.54 -12.00
C ALA A 13 2.11 33.27 -12.62
N THR A 14 2.94 32.43 -13.24
CA THR A 14 2.62 31.01 -13.36
C THR A 14 3.17 30.36 -12.11
N ALA A 15 2.40 30.47 -11.03
CA ALA A 15 2.68 29.77 -9.79
C ALA A 15 2.67 28.27 -10.09
N ILE A 16 3.88 27.72 -10.11
CA ILE A 16 4.27 26.32 -9.89
C ILE A 16 3.10 25.41 -9.53
N ASP A 17 2.53 24.74 -10.53
CA ASP A 17 1.82 23.48 -10.32
C ASP A 17 2.87 22.44 -9.91
N ALA A 18 3.15 22.40 -8.60
CA ALA A 18 3.71 21.24 -7.95
C ALA A 18 2.59 20.20 -7.76
N ALA A 19 2.00 19.76 -8.86
CA ALA A 19 1.40 18.46 -8.95
C ALA A 19 2.35 17.67 -9.84
N THR A 20 3.32 17.02 -9.21
CA THR A 20 4.08 15.93 -9.81
C THR A 20 3.10 15.11 -10.60
N ALA A 21 3.29 15.05 -11.91
CA ALA A 21 2.55 14.17 -12.78
C ALA A 21 2.62 12.77 -12.14
N ILE A 22 1.54 12.36 -11.49
CA ILE A 22 1.36 10.95 -11.18
C ILE A 22 1.14 10.36 -12.55
N ASP A 23 2.18 9.71 -13.06
CA ASP A 23 2.09 8.71 -14.12
C ASP A 23 1.01 7.69 -13.71
N ALA A 24 -0.27 8.01 -13.95
CA ALA A 24 -1.40 7.15 -13.70
C ALA A 24 -1.53 6.14 -14.85
N ALA A 25 -0.44 5.44 -15.12
CA ALA A 25 -0.34 4.36 -16.08
C ALA A 25 0.43 3.17 -15.48
N ALA A 26 0.02 2.75 -14.29
CA ALA A 26 0.08 1.36 -13.85
C ALA A 26 -0.91 1.20 -12.69
N SER A 27 -1.52 0.03 -12.61
CA SER A 27 -2.43 -0.39 -11.54
C SER A 27 -1.70 -0.48 -10.19
N ASP A 28 -1.38 0.66 -9.57
CA ASP A 28 -0.69 0.70 -8.28
C ASP A 28 -1.67 0.19 -7.21
N LEU A 29 -1.53 -1.07 -6.83
CA LEU A 29 -2.39 -1.79 -5.88
C LEU A 29 -2.26 -1.29 -4.43
N GLY A 30 -1.77 -0.06 -4.29
CA GLY A 30 -1.37 0.64 -3.08
C GLY A 30 -0.06 0.13 -2.48
N PRO A 31 0.35 0.71 -1.33
CA PRO A 31 1.63 0.43 -0.70
C PRO A 31 1.81 -1.02 -0.27
N VAL A 32 3.03 -1.51 -0.43
CA VAL A 32 3.47 -2.85 -0.03
C VAL A 32 4.36 -2.75 1.21
N ASP A 33 3.91 -3.31 2.32
CA ASP A 33 4.65 -3.41 3.57
C ASP A 33 5.65 -4.58 3.51
N CYS A 34 5.26 -5.72 2.91
CA CYS A 34 6.18 -6.84 2.68
C CYS A 34 5.71 -7.80 1.56
N ARG A 35 6.67 -8.40 0.86
CA ARG A 35 6.44 -9.51 -0.10
C ARG A 35 6.95 -10.82 0.47
N THR A 36 8.01 -10.76 1.26
CA THR A 36 8.71 -11.87 1.89
C THR A 36 9.25 -11.45 3.25
N ASP A 37 9.78 -12.39 4.02
CA ASP A 37 10.28 -12.11 5.38
C ASP A 37 11.49 -11.16 5.39
N VAL A 38 12.26 -11.06 4.29
CA VAL A 38 13.40 -10.14 4.21
C VAL A 38 12.97 -8.66 4.12
N ASP A 39 11.72 -8.39 3.74
CA ASP A 39 11.19 -7.02 3.72
C ASP A 39 10.84 -6.53 5.15
N CYS A 40 10.72 -7.45 6.11
CA CYS A 40 10.42 -7.14 7.49
C CYS A 40 11.73 -7.03 8.30
N PRO A 41 12.05 -5.84 8.87
CA PRO A 41 13.25 -5.69 9.67
C PRO A 41 13.10 -6.35 11.05
N GLY A 42 14.24 -6.51 11.72
CA GLY A 42 14.30 -7.04 13.08
C GLY A 42 13.86 -8.51 13.17
N GLN A 43 12.89 -8.78 14.03
CA GLN A 43 12.40 -10.14 14.31
C GLN A 43 11.06 -10.45 13.63
N SER A 44 10.53 -9.51 12.84
CA SER A 44 9.22 -9.60 12.23
C SER A 44 9.22 -10.57 11.04
N SER A 45 8.08 -11.20 10.78
CA SER A 45 7.84 -12.12 9.66
C SER A 45 6.68 -11.64 8.79
N CYS A 46 6.74 -11.90 7.49
CA CYS A 46 5.76 -11.39 6.55
C CYS A 46 4.57 -12.35 6.42
N THR A 47 3.38 -11.87 6.79
CA THR A 47 2.12 -12.50 6.38
C THR A 47 1.86 -12.18 4.91
N ARG A 48 2.41 -13.04 4.04
CA ARG A 48 2.41 -12.83 2.58
C ARG A 48 1.03 -12.88 1.95
N THR A 49 0.04 -13.49 2.59
CA THR A 49 -1.33 -13.60 2.09
C THR A 49 -2.13 -12.31 2.28
N ALA A 50 -1.69 -11.39 3.14
CA ALA A 50 -2.35 -10.12 3.34
C ALA A 50 -2.12 -9.19 2.12
N PRO A 51 -3.11 -8.39 1.68
CA PRO A 51 -2.91 -7.33 0.69
C PRO A 51 -1.80 -6.36 1.13
N GLY A 52 -0.84 -6.07 0.26
CA GLY A 52 0.38 -5.32 0.59
C GLY A 52 1.32 -6.03 1.59
N GLY A 53 0.97 -7.20 2.12
CA GLY A 53 1.71 -7.87 3.20
C GLY A 53 1.53 -7.20 4.56
N VAL A 54 1.86 -7.92 5.63
CA VAL A 54 1.91 -7.39 7.00
C VAL A 54 3.08 -8.04 7.74
N CYS A 55 3.96 -7.24 8.31
CA CYS A 55 5.03 -7.73 9.18
C CYS A 55 4.49 -7.99 10.60
N ASN A 56 4.64 -9.22 11.11
CA ASN A 56 4.14 -9.67 12.41
C ASN A 56 5.31 -10.07 13.30
N GLY A 57 5.24 -9.73 14.59
CA GLY A 57 6.29 -10.00 15.57
C GLY A 57 7.16 -8.79 15.92
N CYS A 58 6.63 -7.56 15.83
CA CYS A 58 7.38 -6.35 16.18
C CYS A 58 7.43 -6.12 17.70
N GLY A 59 8.58 -5.69 18.22
CA GLY A 59 8.77 -5.24 19.60
C GLY A 59 8.79 -3.71 19.74
N GLY A 60 9.04 -3.00 18.64
CA GLY A 60 8.92 -1.55 18.48
C GLY A 60 9.08 -1.15 17.02
N ASP A 61 9.03 0.16 16.74
CA ASP A 61 8.98 0.68 15.37
C ASP A 61 10.20 0.32 14.52
N GLN A 62 11.36 0.08 15.14
CA GLN A 62 12.57 -0.40 14.47
C GLN A 62 12.43 -1.80 13.84
N ASP A 63 11.44 -2.58 14.28
CA ASP A 63 11.12 -3.91 13.73
C ASP A 63 10.09 -3.83 12.60
N CYS A 64 9.77 -2.62 12.13
CA CYS A 64 8.79 -2.37 11.09
C CYS A 64 9.39 -1.66 9.86
N PRO A 65 8.93 -2.01 8.64
CA PRO A 65 9.38 -1.36 7.42
C PRO A 65 8.94 0.11 7.37
N THR A 66 9.62 0.90 6.54
CA THR A 66 9.33 2.33 6.38
C THR A 66 7.86 2.59 6.04
N GLY A 67 7.26 3.56 6.75
CA GLY A 67 5.85 3.91 6.59
C GLY A 67 4.89 3.02 7.39
N THR A 68 5.42 2.18 8.28
CA THR A 68 4.62 1.43 9.26
C THR A 68 5.20 1.61 10.66
N SER A 69 4.33 1.49 11.66
CA SER A 69 4.65 1.63 13.08
C SER A 69 4.27 0.34 13.81
N CYS A 70 5.01 -0.02 14.85
CA CYS A 70 4.71 -1.22 15.62
C CYS A 70 3.53 -0.98 16.54
N ASN A 71 2.41 -1.65 16.27
CA ASN A 71 1.31 -1.66 17.22
C ASN A 71 1.54 -2.77 18.25
N THR A 72 2.07 -2.40 19.41
CA THR A 72 2.38 -3.34 20.50
C THR A 72 1.17 -4.10 21.04
N ASN A 73 -0.07 -3.62 20.79
CA ASN A 73 -1.28 -4.34 21.20
C ASN A 73 -1.57 -5.57 20.32
N PHE A 74 -1.19 -5.50 19.03
CA PHE A 74 -1.36 -6.60 18.09
C PHE A 74 -0.04 -7.34 17.82
N GLY A 75 1.10 -6.76 18.20
CA GLY A 75 2.42 -7.27 17.87
C GLY A 75 2.70 -7.26 16.37
N ALA A 76 2.14 -6.31 15.62
CA ALA A 76 2.25 -6.24 14.17
C ALA A 76 2.49 -4.80 13.71
N CYS A 77 3.19 -4.67 12.57
CA CYS A 77 3.43 -3.41 11.92
C CYS A 77 2.16 -2.96 11.21
N VAL A 78 1.68 -1.76 11.55
CA VAL A 78 0.49 -1.15 10.98
C VAL A 78 0.88 0.10 10.20
N ARG A 79 0.20 0.34 9.08
CA ARG A 79 0.36 1.56 8.29
C ARG A 79 -0.65 2.60 8.76
N ASP A 80 -0.16 3.80 9.05
CA ASP A 80 -1.02 4.96 9.32
C ASP A 80 -1.70 5.44 8.03
N CYS A 81 -2.93 5.92 8.14
CA CYS A 81 -3.74 6.39 7.02
C CYS A 81 -4.67 7.54 7.40
N GLY A 82 -4.94 8.42 6.44
CA GLY A 82 -6.04 9.39 6.51
C GLY A 82 -7.26 8.96 5.68
N SER A 83 -7.04 8.12 4.67
CA SER A 83 -8.04 7.65 3.72
C SER A 83 -7.69 6.27 3.17
N ASP A 84 -8.65 5.63 2.48
CA ASP A 84 -8.43 4.32 1.86
C ASP A 84 -7.28 4.32 0.82
N ALA A 85 -6.98 5.47 0.22
CA ALA A 85 -5.90 5.61 -0.77
C ALA A 85 -4.49 5.49 -0.16
N ASP A 86 -4.36 5.64 1.16
CA ASP A 86 -3.09 5.46 1.86
C ASP A 86 -2.79 3.98 2.15
N CYS A 87 -3.74 3.09 1.85
CA CYS A 87 -3.66 1.66 2.10
C CYS A 87 -3.51 0.88 0.80
N SER A 88 -2.98 -0.34 0.87
CA SER A 88 -3.13 -1.30 -0.22
C SER A 88 -4.62 -1.46 -0.58
N ASP A 89 -4.95 -1.65 -1.85
CA ASP A 89 -6.34 -1.70 -2.34
C ASP A 89 -7.20 -2.77 -1.63
N GLY A 90 -6.59 -3.88 -1.20
CA GLY A 90 -7.26 -4.91 -0.39
C GLY A 90 -7.41 -4.56 1.10
N LYS A 91 -6.91 -3.40 1.53
CA LYS A 91 -7.05 -2.80 2.85
C LYS A 91 -7.91 -1.52 2.76
N ARG A 92 -8.38 -1.04 3.92
CA ARG A 92 -9.13 0.21 4.09
C ARG A 92 -8.64 0.95 5.31
N CYS A 93 -8.80 2.26 5.31
CA CYS A 93 -8.46 3.07 6.45
C CYS A 93 -9.55 3.01 7.51
N ILE A 94 -9.18 2.64 8.73
CA ILE A 94 -10.07 2.76 9.90
C ILE A 94 -9.90 4.16 10.46
N THR A 95 -10.70 5.12 9.97
CA THR A 95 -10.54 6.55 10.30
C THR A 95 -10.62 6.87 11.80
N GLN A 96 -11.28 6.02 12.61
CA GLN A 96 -11.30 6.18 14.07
C GLN A 96 -9.93 5.94 14.71
N THR A 97 -9.13 5.03 14.17
CA THR A 97 -7.81 4.67 14.69
C THR A 97 -6.67 5.16 13.81
N GLY A 98 -6.97 5.65 12.60
CA GLY A 98 -5.98 6.14 11.63
C GLY A 98 -5.07 5.05 11.07
N VAL A 99 -5.51 3.79 11.03
CA VAL A 99 -4.67 2.66 10.56
C VAL A 99 -5.34 1.84 9.47
N CYS A 100 -4.52 1.34 8.54
CA CYS A 100 -4.95 0.44 7.49
C CYS A 100 -5.28 -0.95 8.05
N ALA A 101 -6.48 -1.45 7.75
CA ALA A 101 -6.91 -2.79 8.10
C ALA A 101 -7.40 -3.53 6.86
N ILE A 102 -7.24 -4.86 6.84
CA ILE A 102 -7.69 -5.70 5.71
C ILE A 102 -9.21 -5.56 5.55
N ARG A 103 -9.68 -5.41 4.31
CA ARG A 103 -11.10 -5.36 4.01
C ARG A 103 -11.75 -6.71 4.34
N THR A 104 -12.90 -6.65 4.98
CA THR A 104 -13.80 -7.80 5.07
C THR A 104 -14.53 -7.95 3.74
N CYS A 105 -14.77 -9.18 3.32
CA CYS A 105 -15.40 -9.49 2.05
C CYS A 105 -16.49 -10.54 2.21
N SER A 106 -17.42 -10.56 1.26
CA SER A 106 -18.48 -11.55 1.11
C SER A 106 -18.97 -11.56 -0.35
N THR A 107 -19.92 -12.43 -0.70
CA THR A 107 -20.59 -12.38 -2.02
C THR A 107 -21.27 -11.04 -2.32
N ALA A 108 -21.76 -10.35 -1.29
CA ALA A 108 -22.40 -9.03 -1.46
C ALA A 108 -21.39 -7.87 -1.48
N SER A 109 -20.16 -8.11 -1.05
CA SER A 109 -19.11 -7.10 -0.96
C SER A 109 -17.77 -7.77 -1.29
N PRO A 110 -17.48 -7.98 -2.59
CA PRO A 110 -16.25 -8.63 -3.01
C PRO A 110 -15.03 -7.77 -2.71
N CYS A 111 -13.86 -8.41 -2.71
CA CYS A 111 -12.61 -7.68 -2.65
C CYS A 111 -12.38 -6.90 -3.96
N PRO A 112 -11.70 -5.76 -3.91
CA PRO A 112 -11.20 -5.11 -5.11
C PRO A 112 -10.30 -6.08 -5.89
N ASP A 113 -10.42 -6.10 -7.22
CA ASP A 113 -9.47 -6.82 -8.06
C ASP A 113 -8.05 -6.30 -7.80
N PRO A 114 -7.03 -7.18 -7.78
CA PRO A 114 -7.07 -8.61 -8.05
C PRO A 114 -7.20 -9.48 -6.78
N TYR A 115 -7.55 -8.91 -5.62
CA TYR A 115 -7.61 -9.65 -4.37
C TYR A 115 -8.82 -10.59 -4.33
N VAL A 116 -8.67 -11.69 -3.59
CA VAL A 116 -9.71 -12.71 -3.43
C VAL A 116 -10.19 -12.76 -1.99
N CYS A 117 -11.44 -13.18 -1.81
CA CYS A 117 -11.99 -13.40 -0.48
C CYS A 117 -11.55 -14.76 0.06
N SER A 118 -11.00 -14.79 1.28
CA SER A 118 -10.61 -16.03 1.99
C SER A 118 -11.73 -17.06 2.12
N SER A 119 -12.99 -16.63 2.11
CA SER A 119 -14.16 -17.50 2.13
C SER A 119 -15.35 -16.85 1.43
N PRO A 120 -16.11 -17.59 0.60
CA PRO A 120 -17.27 -17.04 -0.11
C PRO A 120 -18.41 -16.60 0.82
N SER A 121 -18.51 -17.19 2.02
CA SER A 121 -19.57 -16.87 3.00
C SER A 121 -19.24 -15.66 3.88
N GLY A 122 -18.05 -15.09 3.75
CA GLY A 122 -17.57 -14.03 4.62
C GLY A 122 -16.14 -14.29 5.05
N GLY A 123 -15.25 -13.31 4.87
CA GLY A 123 -13.85 -13.43 5.25
C GLY A 123 -13.09 -12.11 5.14
N LEU A 124 -11.77 -12.23 5.04
CA LEU A 124 -10.85 -11.13 4.75
C LEU A 124 -10.34 -11.23 3.32
N CYS A 125 -10.05 -10.06 2.73
CA CYS A 125 -9.36 -9.97 1.45
C CYS A 125 -7.92 -10.46 1.56
N GLN A 126 -7.50 -11.22 0.56
CA GLN A 126 -6.19 -11.85 0.51
C GLN A 126 -5.62 -11.75 -0.88
N ARG A 127 -4.30 -11.76 -0.96
CA ARG A 127 -3.58 -11.99 -2.22
C ARG A 127 -3.97 -13.37 -2.79
N PRO A 128 -4.21 -13.50 -4.10
CA PRO A 128 -4.47 -14.78 -4.73
C PRO A 128 -3.35 -15.79 -4.51
N ALA A 129 -3.69 -17.07 -4.42
CA ALA A 129 -2.70 -18.13 -4.50
C ALA A 129 -2.24 -18.32 -5.97
N CYS A 130 -1.01 -18.79 -6.15
CA CYS A 130 -0.48 -19.22 -7.45
C CYS A 130 0.27 -20.55 -7.27
N ASP A 131 0.05 -21.49 -8.18
CA ASP A 131 0.65 -22.82 -8.12
C ASP A 131 1.79 -22.99 -9.15
N GLY A 132 2.56 -21.95 -9.45
CA GLY A 132 3.68 -21.99 -10.41
C GLY A 132 3.31 -22.31 -11.87
N GLN A 133 2.09 -22.82 -12.12
CA GLN A 133 1.47 -23.08 -13.42
C GLN A 133 0.31 -22.10 -13.68
N GLY A 134 -0.39 -21.67 -12.61
CA GLY A 134 -1.31 -20.53 -12.63
C GLY A 134 -0.57 -19.19 -12.61
N GLY A 135 -0.80 -18.35 -13.63
CA GLY A 135 -0.29 -16.98 -13.67
C GLY A 135 -1.01 -16.09 -12.67
N CYS A 136 -0.28 -15.18 -12.04
CA CYS A 136 -0.90 -14.13 -11.23
C CYS A 136 -1.60 -13.11 -12.12
N PRO A 137 -2.77 -12.59 -11.71
CA PRO A 137 -3.41 -11.49 -12.42
C PRO A 137 -2.45 -10.29 -12.45
N SER A 138 -2.27 -9.69 -13.63
CA SER A 138 -1.47 -8.47 -13.75
C SER A 138 -2.03 -7.38 -12.82
N PRO A 139 -1.18 -6.60 -12.13
CA PRO A 139 0.29 -6.55 -12.26
C PRO A 139 1.07 -7.49 -11.30
N MET A 140 0.41 -8.40 -10.59
CA MET A 140 1.05 -9.23 -9.55
C MET A 140 2.00 -10.29 -10.12
N THR A 141 2.99 -10.69 -9.32
CA THR A 141 3.96 -11.74 -9.61
C THR A 141 3.87 -12.89 -8.62
N CYS A 142 4.03 -14.13 -9.09
CA CYS A 142 3.98 -15.31 -8.21
C CYS A 142 5.26 -15.41 -7.36
N SER A 143 5.12 -15.41 -6.05
CA SER A 143 6.22 -15.60 -5.10
C SER A 143 5.81 -16.59 -4.02
N ALA A 144 6.52 -17.73 -3.96
CA ALA A 144 6.33 -18.78 -2.94
C ALA A 144 4.86 -19.23 -2.75
N GLY A 145 4.12 -19.37 -3.84
CA GLY A 145 2.73 -19.85 -3.81
C GLY A 145 1.67 -18.75 -3.68
N VAL A 146 2.06 -17.48 -3.61
CA VAL A 146 1.15 -16.34 -3.45
C VAL A 146 1.49 -15.24 -4.46
N CYS A 147 0.47 -14.61 -5.02
CA CYS A 147 0.60 -13.46 -5.90
C CYS A 147 0.92 -12.21 -5.08
N VAL A 148 2.12 -11.67 -5.25
CA VAL A 148 2.56 -10.44 -4.59
C VAL A 148 2.51 -9.28 -5.58
N GLU A 149 2.18 -8.10 -5.10
CA GLU A 149 2.28 -6.85 -5.86
C GLU A 149 3.73 -6.65 -6.34
N PRO A 150 3.93 -6.07 -7.53
CA PRO A 150 5.26 -5.81 -8.08
C PRO A 150 6.11 -4.93 -7.15
#